data_AF-A0A7K0P3P6-F1
#
_entry.id   AF-A0A7K0P3P6-F1
#
_cell.length_a   1.000
_cell.length_b   1.000
_cell.length_c   1.000
_cell.angle_alpha   90.00
_cell.angle_beta   90.00
_cell.angle_gamma   90.00
#
_symmetry.space_group_name_H-M   'P 1'
#
loop_
_entity.id
_entity.type
_entity.pdbx_description
1 polymer ?
#
loop_
_entity_poly.entity_id
_entity_poly.type
_entity_poly.pdbx_seq_one_letter_code
_entity_poly.pdbx_strand_id
1 'polypeptide(L)'
;MESSFVTRAIRGLLALGSLVFALSAVALLIMPSAFATLLGLTPTSELDWALRMMGAVLVALAGQMWLVRHTPDPSTRGAAAVMVIGGGLMTIMTVWLPGEWSTLRWAYLGFGLGFCLLYLILLLIGLRDATAVVYAEDDDDWE
;
A
#
# COMPACT_ATOMS: atom_id res chain seq x y z
N MET A 1 15.13 -8.38 -20.68
CA MET A 1 15.53 -8.54 -19.27
C MET A 1 14.36 -9.19 -18.55
N GLU A 2 14.47 -10.45 -18.17
CA GLU A 2 13.40 -11.15 -17.45
C GLU A 2 13.27 -10.54 -16.05
N SER A 3 12.09 -10.02 -15.70
CA SER A 3 11.89 -9.37 -14.40
C SER A 3 12.03 -10.41 -13.29
N SER A 4 12.84 -10.13 -12.28
CA SER A 4 13.03 -11.05 -11.15
C SER A 4 11.70 -11.39 -10.47
N PHE A 5 11.65 -12.57 -9.83
CA PHE A 5 10.47 -13.00 -9.07
C PHE A 5 9.99 -11.93 -8.09
N VAL A 6 10.92 -11.25 -7.41
CA VAL A 6 10.63 -10.15 -6.48
C VAL A 6 9.90 -9.00 -7.16
N THR A 7 10.36 -8.55 -8.33
CA THR A 7 9.70 -7.47 -9.06
C THR A 7 8.28 -7.88 -9.50
N ARG A 8 8.10 -9.12 -9.95
CA ARG A 8 6.78 -9.65 -10.31
C ARG A 8 5.84 -9.70 -9.10
N ALA A 9 6.35 -10.13 -7.94
CA ALA A 9 5.60 -10.15 -6.69
C ALA A 9 5.20 -8.74 -6.25
N ILE A 10 6.11 -7.76 -6.32
CA ILE A 10 5.81 -6.36 -6.01
C ILE A 10 4.72 -5.82 -6.95
N ARG A 11 4.80 -6.07 -8.27
CA ARG A 11 3.76 -5.67 -9.23
C ARG A 11 2.40 -6.29 -8.91
N GLY A 12 2.38 -7.56 -8.50
CA GLY A 12 1.17 -8.24 -8.05
C GLY A 12 0.58 -7.59 -6.79
N LEU A 13 1.44 -7.24 -5.82
CA LEU A 13 1.02 -6.60 -4.58
C LEU A 13 0.50 -5.17 -4.82
N LEU A 14 1.09 -4.43 -5.76
CA LEU A 14 0.59 -3.12 -6.21
C LEU A 14 -0.82 -3.26 -6.82
N ALA A 15 -1.04 -4.28 -7.64
CA ALA A 15 -2.35 -4.52 -8.24
C ALA A 15 -3.39 -4.91 -7.18
N LEU A 16 -3.03 -5.78 -6.22
CA LEU A 16 -3.90 -6.13 -5.10
C LEU A 16 -4.25 -4.89 -4.24
N GLY A 17 -3.25 -4.07 -3.92
CA GLY A 17 -3.43 -2.81 -3.19
C GLY A 17 -4.33 -1.81 -3.93
N SER A 18 -4.15 -1.67 -5.25
CA SER A 18 -5.03 -0.81 -6.06
C SER A 18 -6.49 -1.24 -6.01
N LEU A 19 -6.75 -2.54 -5.95
CA LEU A 19 -8.11 -3.07 -5.87
C LEU A 19 -8.73 -2.78 -4.50
N VAL A 20 -7.98 -3.00 -3.42
CA VAL A 20 -8.44 -2.69 -2.05
C VAL A 20 -8.73 -1.20 -1.89
N PHE A 21 -7.86 -0.33 -2.43
CA PHE A 21 -8.08 1.12 -2.40
C PHE A 21 -9.24 1.56 -3.28
N ALA A 22 -9.41 0.99 -4.48
CA ALA A 22 -10.55 1.28 -5.34
C ALA A 22 -11.89 0.88 -4.68
N LEU A 23 -11.95 -0.31 -4.08
CA LEU A 23 -13.15 -0.76 -3.34
C LEU A 23 -13.43 0.13 -2.12
N SER A 24 -12.39 0.48 -1.36
CA SER A 24 -12.51 1.37 -0.20
C SER A 24 -12.98 2.77 -0.62
N ALA A 25 -12.47 3.29 -1.74
CA ALA A 25 -12.86 4.58 -2.28
C ALA A 25 -14.35 4.60 -2.65
N VAL A 26 -14.84 3.56 -3.32
CA VAL A 26 -16.26 3.43 -3.66
C VAL A 26 -17.13 3.42 -2.41
N ALA A 27 -16.74 2.65 -1.39
CA ALA A 27 -17.47 2.60 -0.12
C ALA A 27 -17.55 3.99 0.56
N LEU A 28 -16.44 4.71 0.62
CA LEU A 28 -16.35 6.05 1.24
C LEU A 28 -17.10 7.13 0.46
N LEU A 29 -17.16 7.03 -0.87
CA LEU A 29 -17.86 8.02 -1.71
C LEU A 29 -19.37 7.84 -1.67
N ILE A 30 -19.85 6.60 -1.75
CA ILE A 30 -21.27 6.29 -1.86
C ILE A 30 -21.94 6.23 -0.48
N MET A 31 -21.30 5.59 0.50
CA MET A 31 -21.90 5.31 1.83
C MET A 31 -20.95 5.68 2.98
N PRO A 32 -20.58 6.98 3.13
CA PRO A 32 -19.63 7.42 4.15
C PRO A 32 -20.11 7.14 5.58
N SER A 33 -21.37 7.39 5.89
CA SER A 33 -21.93 7.23 7.24
C SER A 33 -21.99 5.77 7.70
N ALA A 34 -22.34 4.85 6.79
CA ALA A 34 -22.30 3.42 7.05
C ALA A 34 -20.86 2.96 7.29
N PHE A 35 -19.91 3.45 6.48
CA PHE A 35 -18.49 3.14 6.66
C PHE A 35 -17.95 3.67 7.99
N ALA A 36 -18.30 4.90 8.39
CA ALA A 36 -17.92 5.50 9.67
C ALA A 36 -18.40 4.63 10.84
N THR A 37 -19.66 4.22 10.81
CA THR A 37 -20.27 3.39 11.85
C THR A 37 -19.59 2.02 11.92
N LEU A 38 -19.34 1.38 10.77
CA LEU A 38 -18.61 0.11 10.70
C LEU A 38 -17.18 0.24 11.21
N LEU A 39 -16.55 1.41 11.08
CA LEU A 39 -15.23 1.71 11.61
C LEU A 39 -15.24 1.96 13.12
N GLY A 40 -16.42 2.12 13.74
CA GLY A 40 -16.58 2.41 15.17
C GLY A 40 -16.63 3.91 15.49
N LEU A 41 -16.89 4.75 14.48
CA LEU A 41 -17.02 6.20 14.61
C LEU A 41 -18.49 6.61 14.64
N THR A 42 -18.80 7.68 15.38
CA THR A 42 -20.12 8.32 15.31
C THR A 42 -20.19 9.19 14.05
N PRO A 43 -21.12 8.92 13.11
CA PRO A 43 -21.22 9.70 11.88
C PRO A 43 -21.69 11.13 12.17
N THR A 44 -20.96 12.11 11.63
CA THR A 44 -21.34 13.53 11.61
C THR A 44 -21.23 14.05 10.18
N SER A 45 -21.89 15.18 9.89
CA SER A 45 -21.83 15.81 8.56
C SER A 45 -20.40 16.13 8.13
N GLU A 46 -19.57 16.61 9.04
CA GLU A 46 -18.17 16.95 8.79
C GLU A 46 -17.34 15.69 8.51
N LEU A 47 -17.55 14.63 9.28
CA LEU A 47 -16.88 13.35 9.07
C LEU A 47 -17.27 12.74 7.73
N ASP A 48 -18.54 12.79 7.35
CA ASP A 48 -19.00 12.25 6.06
C ASP A 48 -18.31 12.93 4.86
N TRP A 49 -18.16 14.26 4.91
CA TRP A 49 -17.42 15.00 3.88
C TRP A 49 -15.92 14.70 3.91
N ALA A 50 -15.32 14.58 5.10
CA ALA A 50 -13.92 14.17 5.23
C ALA A 50 -13.68 12.77 4.64
N LEU A 51 -14.59 11.82 4.89
CA LEU A 51 -14.55 10.47 4.34
C LEU A 51 -14.70 10.47 2.81
N ARG A 52 -15.56 11.32 2.25
CA ARG A 52 -15.67 11.48 0.79
C ARG A 52 -14.39 12.05 0.16
N MET A 53 -13.77 13.04 0.80
CA MET A 53 -12.48 13.58 0.34
C MET A 53 -11.37 12.52 0.40
N MET A 54 -11.33 11.73 1.48
CA MET A 54 -10.43 10.58 1.58
C MET A 54 -10.72 9.53 0.50
N GLY A 55 -11.98 9.28 0.19
CA GLY A 55 -12.40 8.42 -0.92
C GLY A 55 -11.84 8.89 -2.26
N ALA A 56 -11.91 10.20 -2.55
CA ALA A 56 -11.32 10.77 -3.77
C ALA A 56 -9.79 10.60 -3.84
N VAL A 57 -9.09 10.79 -2.71
CA VAL A 57 -7.64 10.53 -2.62
C VAL A 57 -7.33 9.05 -2.86
N LEU A 58 -8.14 8.13 -2.35
CA LEU A 58 -7.97 6.69 -2.59
C LEU A 58 -8.18 6.29 -4.05
N VAL A 59 -9.10 6.95 -4.78
CA VAL A 59 -9.23 6.75 -6.24
C VAL A 59 -7.93 7.13 -6.94
N ALA A 60 -7.36 8.29 -6.61
CA ALA A 60 -6.11 8.74 -7.20
C ALA A 60 -4.95 7.78 -6.89
N LEU A 61 -4.83 7.33 -5.63
CA LEU A 61 -3.82 6.35 -5.21
C LEU A 61 -3.98 5.00 -5.92
N ALA A 62 -5.21 4.49 -6.04
CA ALA A 62 -5.50 3.25 -6.76
C ALA A 62 -5.06 3.34 -8.23
N GLY A 63 -5.39 4.46 -8.89
CA GLY A 63 -4.97 4.73 -10.27
C GLY A 63 -3.45 4.81 -10.41
N GLN A 64 -2.77 5.53 -9.51
CA GLN A 64 -1.31 5.63 -9.52
C GLN A 64 -0.63 4.27 -9.35
N MET A 65 -1.10 3.44 -8.41
CA MET A 65 -0.57 2.08 -8.20
C MET A 65 -0.78 1.19 -9.43
N TRP A 66 -1.92 1.31 -10.10
CA TRP A 66 -2.18 0.55 -11.32
C TRP A 66 -1.25 0.94 -12.48
N LEU A 67 -0.93 2.23 -12.61
CA LEU A 67 -0.02 2.71 -13.65
C LEU A 67 1.42 2.28 -13.37
N VAL A 68 1.90 2.47 -12.14
CA VAL A 68 3.29 2.22 -11.73
C VAL A 68 3.74 0.76 -11.92
N ARG A 69 2.80 -0.20 -11.92
CA ARG A 69 3.14 -1.61 -12.14
C ARG A 69 3.78 -1.90 -13.51
N HIS A 70 3.60 -1.02 -14.50
CA HIS A 70 4.15 -1.19 -15.86
C HIS A 70 5.55 -0.57 -16.02
N THR A 71 6.07 0.07 -14.97
CA THR A 71 7.35 0.79 -15.00
C THR A 71 8.55 -0.18 -14.86
N PRO A 72 9.76 0.19 -15.33
CA PRO A 72 10.97 -0.59 -15.11
C PRO A 72 11.24 -0.99 -13.65
N ASP A 73 12.03 -2.04 -13.48
CA ASP A 73 12.27 -2.72 -12.21
C ASP A 73 12.80 -1.80 -11.08
N PRO A 74 13.75 -0.86 -11.31
CA PRO A 74 14.23 0.05 -10.27
C PRO A 74 13.11 0.97 -9.74
N SER A 75 12.28 1.50 -10.63
CA SER A 75 11.17 2.38 -10.25
C SER A 75 10.07 1.63 -9.51
N THR A 76 9.85 0.36 -9.86
CA THR A 76 8.89 -0.52 -9.16
C THR A 76 9.32 -0.74 -7.70
N ARG A 77 10.63 -0.90 -7.44
CA ARG A 77 11.20 -1.00 -6.09
C ARG A 77 11.06 0.32 -5.31
N GLY A 78 11.32 1.45 -5.97
CA GLY A 78 11.10 2.78 -5.37
C GLY A 78 9.64 2.99 -4.95
N ALA A 79 8.69 2.56 -5.77
CA ALA A 79 7.26 2.61 -5.44
C ALA A 79 6.90 1.72 -4.24
N ALA A 80 7.49 0.54 -4.13
CA ALA A 80 7.32 -0.32 -2.96
C ALA A 80 7.83 0.36 -1.67
N ALA A 81 8.97 1.05 -1.72
CA ALA A 81 9.50 1.80 -0.57
C ALA A 81 8.55 2.92 -0.12
N VAL A 82 8.00 3.69 -1.07
CA VAL A 82 6.98 4.72 -0.77
C VAL A 82 5.74 4.09 -0.13
N MET A 83 5.33 2.88 -0.56
CA MET A 83 4.19 2.19 0.02
C MET A 83 4.43 1.62 1.41
N VAL A 84 5.65 1.22 1.75
CA VAL A 84 6.00 0.88 3.14
C VAL A 84 5.77 2.09 4.04
N ILE A 85 6.24 3.27 3.62
CA ILE A 85 6.10 4.51 4.39
C ILE A 85 4.63 4.94 4.48
N GLY A 86 3.96 5.06 3.34
CA GLY A 86 2.56 5.51 3.28
C GLY A 86 1.59 4.53 3.96
N GLY A 87 1.71 3.24 3.66
CA GLY A 87 0.91 2.18 4.27
C GLY A 87 1.20 2.01 5.76
N GLY A 88 2.47 2.11 6.16
CA GLY A 88 2.88 2.10 7.57
C GLY A 88 2.26 3.25 8.36
N LEU A 89 2.35 4.48 7.83
CA LEU A 89 1.75 5.66 8.47
C LEU A 89 0.22 5.53 8.60
N MET A 90 -0.46 5.08 7.54
CA MET A 90 -1.92 4.83 7.57
C MET A 90 -2.30 3.78 8.61
N THR A 91 -1.50 2.71 8.74
CA THR A 91 -1.72 1.65 9.75
C THR A 91 -1.57 2.20 11.16
N ILE A 92 -0.51 2.98 11.42
CA ILE A 92 -0.27 3.63 12.71
C ILE A 92 -1.43 4.58 13.06
N MET A 93 -1.86 5.41 12.11
CA MET A 93 -2.99 6.31 12.32
C MET A 93 -4.30 5.55 12.60
N THR A 94 -4.49 4.36 12.01
CA THR A 94 -5.66 3.51 12.30
C THR A 94 -5.64 2.97 13.73
N VAL A 95 -4.46 2.73 14.31
CA VAL A 95 -4.34 2.38 15.74
C VAL A 95 -4.76 3.57 16.60
N TRP A 96 -4.39 4.79 16.22
CA TRP A 96 -4.65 6.01 16.99
C TRP A 96 -6.03 6.62 16.77
N LEU A 97 -6.83 6.02 15.87
CA LEU A 97 -8.17 6.51 15.54
C LEU A 97 -9.06 6.55 16.80
N PRO A 98 -9.64 7.71 17.18
CA PRO A 98 -10.57 7.78 18.29
C PRO A 98 -11.89 7.12 17.89
N GLY A 99 -12.41 6.21 18.72
CA GLY A 99 -13.65 5.48 18.42
C GLY A 99 -13.63 4.07 19.01
N GLU A 100 -14.75 3.38 18.88
CA GLU A 100 -14.88 2.01 19.36
C GLU A 100 -14.06 1.03 18.51
N TRP A 101 -13.67 -0.10 19.11
CA TRP A 101 -12.97 -1.16 18.42
C TRP A 101 -13.97 -2.03 17.66
N SER A 102 -14.11 -1.74 16.37
CA SER A 102 -14.99 -2.47 15.46
C SER A 102 -14.25 -3.59 14.71
N THR A 103 -15.00 -4.55 14.18
CA THR A 103 -14.47 -5.63 13.32
C THR A 103 -13.79 -5.07 12.07
N LEU A 104 -14.36 -4.02 11.46
CA LEU A 104 -13.80 -3.41 10.24
C LEU A 104 -12.46 -2.75 10.53
N ARG A 105 -12.32 -2.05 11.66
CA ARG A 105 -11.05 -1.44 12.10
C ARG A 105 -9.96 -2.50 12.27
N TRP A 106 -10.27 -3.63 12.89
CA TRP A 106 -9.34 -4.76 13.01
C TRP A 106 -8.94 -5.34 11.64
N ALA A 107 -9.90 -5.47 10.72
CA ALA A 107 -9.62 -5.93 9.37
C ALA A 107 -8.67 -4.96 8.63
N TYR A 108 -8.91 -3.65 8.68
CA TYR A 108 -8.02 -2.65 8.07
C TYR A 108 -6.63 -2.62 8.71
N LEU A 109 -6.52 -2.82 10.02
CA LEU A 109 -5.23 -2.99 10.69
C LEU A 109 -4.48 -4.23 10.20
N GLY A 110 -5.17 -5.35 10.07
CA GLY A 110 -4.60 -6.58 9.53
C GLY A 110 -4.12 -6.42 8.10
N PHE A 111 -4.92 -5.78 7.23
CA PHE A 111 -4.52 -5.47 5.87
C PHE A 111 -3.32 -4.51 5.85
N GLY A 112 -3.39 -3.37 6.54
CA GLY A 112 -2.33 -2.36 6.57
C GLY A 112 -0.99 -2.93 7.03
N LEU A 113 -0.99 -3.68 8.15
CA LEU A 113 0.19 -4.33 8.67
C LEU A 113 0.70 -5.43 7.72
N GLY A 114 -0.20 -6.27 7.20
CA GLY A 114 0.16 -7.36 6.29
C GLY A 114 0.81 -6.85 5.00
N PHE A 115 0.20 -5.85 4.35
CA PHE A 115 0.76 -5.21 3.17
C PHE A 115 2.11 -4.55 3.48
N CYS A 116 2.21 -3.81 4.59
CA CYS A 116 3.45 -3.15 4.99
C CYS A 116 4.60 -4.16 5.17
N LEU A 117 4.35 -5.26 5.89
CA LEU A 117 5.33 -6.33 6.10
C LEU A 117 5.71 -7.02 4.79
N LEU A 118 4.73 -7.35 3.94
CA LEU A 118 4.99 -7.96 2.63
C LEU A 118 5.86 -7.07 1.75
N TYR A 119 5.54 -5.76 1.67
CA TYR A 119 6.37 -4.81 0.92
C TYR A 119 7.78 -4.70 1.50
N LEU A 120 7.91 -4.62 2.82
CA LEU A 120 9.21 -4.52 3.49
C LEU A 120 10.07 -5.76 3.22
N ILE A 121 9.51 -6.97 3.36
CA ILE A 121 10.23 -8.22 3.12
C ILE A 121 10.68 -8.31 1.65
N LEU A 122 9.77 -8.05 0.70
CA LEU A 122 10.09 -8.10 -0.73
C LEU A 122 11.15 -7.05 -1.11
N LEU A 123 11.08 -5.86 -0.52
CA LEU A 123 12.07 -4.81 -0.75
C LEU A 123 13.45 -5.20 -0.20
N LEU A 124 13.51 -5.79 1.00
CA LEU A 124 14.77 -6.24 1.62
C LEU A 124 15.42 -7.36 0.82
N ILE A 125 14.65 -8.32 0.32
CA ILE A 125 15.16 -9.37 -0.57
C ILE A 125 15.67 -8.76 -1.87
N GLY A 126 14.87 -7.90 -2.52
CA GLY A 126 15.26 -7.27 -3.78
C GLY A 126 16.47 -6.34 -3.69
N LEU A 127 16.73 -5.75 -2.52
CA LEU A 127 17.93 -4.94 -2.26
C LEU A 127 19.17 -5.81 -2.10
N ARG A 128 19.06 -6.94 -1.37
CA ARG A 128 20.15 -7.91 -1.20
C ARG A 128 20.63 -8.47 -2.53
N ASP A 129 19.68 -8.87 -3.39
CA ASP A 129 19.99 -9.41 -4.71
C ASP A 129 20.73 -8.37 -5.59
N ALA A 130 20.35 -7.10 -5.49
CA ALA A 130 21.01 -6.02 -6.25
C ALA A 130 22.44 -5.79 -5.78
N THR A 131 22.69 -5.81 -4.46
CA THR A 131 24.06 -5.66 -3.94
C THR A 131 24.95 -6.84 -4.32
N ALA A 132 24.44 -8.07 -4.33
CA ALA A 132 25.22 -9.25 -4.69
C ALA A 132 25.70 -9.23 -6.15
N VAL A 133 24.88 -8.73 -7.08
CA VAL A 133 25.27 -8.61 -8.49
C VAL A 133 26.39 -7.58 -8.67
N VAL A 134 26.31 -6.43 -8.01
CA VAL A 134 27.34 -5.39 -8.10
C VAL A 134 28.70 -5.89 -7.62
N TYR A 135 28.74 -6.69 -6.54
CA TYR A 135 30.00 -7.28 -6.08
C TYR A 135 30.57 -8.32 -7.06
N ALA A 136 29.72 -9.08 -7.75
CA ALA A 136 30.17 -10.05 -8.74
C ALA A 136 30.74 -9.37 -10.01
N GLU A 137 30.14 -8.26 -10.46
CA GLU A 137 30.68 -7.47 -11.58
C GLU A 137 32.03 -6.82 -11.22
N ASP A 138 32.18 -6.29 -9.99
CA ASP A 138 33.44 -5.71 -9.54
C ASP A 138 34.55 -6.78 -9.47
N ASP A 139 34.25 -8.00 -8.99
CA ASP A 139 35.22 -9.11 -8.96
C ASP A 139 35.68 -9.56 -10.37
N ASP A 140 34.78 -9.60 -11.37
CA ASP A 140 35.11 -9.96 -12.76
C ASP A 140 35.96 -8.88 -13.48
N ASP A 141 35.87 -7.61 -13.08
CA ASP A 141 36.63 -6.49 -13.68
C ASP A 141 38.14 -6.52 -13.33
N TRP A 142 38.55 -7.33 -12.34
CA TRP A 142 39.95 -7.46 -11.90
C TRP A 142 40.64 -8.77 -12.33
N GLU A 143 39.96 -9.66 -13.08
CA GLU A 143 40.51 -10.90 -13.69
C GLU A 143 40.93 -10.72 -15.17
#